data_AF-A0A800LVV2-F1
#
_entry.id   AF-A0A800LVV2-F1
#
_cell.length_a   1.000
_cell.length_b   1.000
_cell.length_c   1.000
_cell.angle_alpha   90.00
_cell.angle_beta   90.00
_cell.angle_gamma   90.00
#
_symmetry.space_group_name_H-M   'P 1'
#
loop_
_entity.id
_entity.type
_entity.pdbx_description
1 polymer ?
#
loop_
_entity_poly.entity_id
_entity_poly.type
_entity_poly.pdbx_seq_one_letter_code
_entity_poly.pdbx_strand_id
1 'polypeptide(L)'
;MSLTRLNAVSFLNTKPLVYALEKHLLVHNFQLMFDVPSICAQRIKKGNADAGVIPSIEYARSDAPYAIVPDIAITSNGPVNSIFLFHTVPVEQIKTV
;
A
#
# COMPACT_ATOMS: atom_id res chain seq x y z
N MET A 1 -12.25 24.48 -1.13
CA MET A 1 -11.19 23.49 -1.41
C MET A 1 -11.80 22.11 -1.27
N SER A 2 -11.54 21.19 -2.20
CA SER A 2 -11.97 19.78 -2.03
C SER A 2 -11.15 19.13 -0.93
N LEU A 3 -11.78 18.23 -0.16
CA LEU A 3 -11.13 17.47 0.89
C LEU A 3 -10.06 16.54 0.27
N THR A 4 -8.82 16.54 0.77
CA THR A 4 -7.77 15.62 0.32
C THR A 4 -8.23 14.18 0.51
N ARG A 5 -8.03 13.33 -0.49
CA ARG A 5 -8.44 11.92 -0.50
C ARG A 5 -7.22 11.03 -0.26
N LEU A 6 -7.11 10.47 0.93
CA LEU A 6 -6.05 9.55 1.31
C LEU A 6 -6.55 8.12 1.21
N ASN A 7 -5.87 7.30 0.41
CA ASN A 7 -6.20 5.90 0.25
C ASN A 7 -5.21 4.98 0.99
N ALA A 8 -5.73 4.23 1.95
CA ALA A 8 -4.98 3.24 2.70
C ALA A 8 -5.27 1.82 2.21
N VAL A 9 -4.27 0.95 2.35
CA VAL A 9 -4.42 -0.48 2.07
C VAL A 9 -5.19 -1.16 3.21
N SER A 10 -6.13 -2.06 2.87
CA SER A 10 -6.96 -2.82 3.83
C SER A 10 -6.31 -4.10 4.37
N PHE A 11 -4.98 -4.17 4.45
CA PHE A 11 -4.25 -5.35 4.93
C PHE A 11 -3.83 -5.20 6.39
N LEU A 12 -3.51 -6.32 7.06
CA LEU A 12 -3.15 -6.28 8.48
C LEU A 12 -1.86 -5.49 8.73
N ASN A 13 -0.90 -5.56 7.81
CA ASN A 13 0.39 -4.87 7.92
C ASN A 13 0.27 -3.34 7.91
N THR A 14 -0.84 -2.78 7.41
CA THR A 14 -1.11 -1.33 7.43
C THR A 14 -1.94 -0.90 8.63
N LYS A 15 -2.53 -1.83 9.40
CA LYS A 15 -3.39 -1.47 10.55
C LYS A 15 -2.69 -0.58 11.57
N PRO A 16 -1.44 -0.81 12.00
CA PRO A 16 -0.78 0.09 12.95
C PRO A 16 -0.69 1.54 12.47
N LEU A 17 -0.54 1.76 11.15
CA LEU A 17 -0.46 3.09 10.56
C LEU A 17 -1.80 3.83 10.58
N VAL A 18 -2.90 3.11 10.33
CA VAL A 18 -4.21 3.72 10.06
C VAL A 18 -5.21 3.58 11.19
N TYR A 19 -4.91 2.78 12.22
CA TYR A 19 -5.84 2.46 13.31
C TYR A 19 -6.38 3.72 14.00
N ALA A 20 -5.50 4.64 14.38
CA ALA A 20 -5.90 5.86 15.06
C ALA A 20 -6.74 6.80 14.18
N LEU A 21 -6.49 6.80 12.86
CA LEU A 21 -7.28 7.54 11.88
C LEU A 21 -8.67 6.89 11.71
N GLU A 22 -8.71 5.57 11.52
CA GLU A 22 -9.93 4.77 11.35
C GLU A 22 -10.85 4.87 12.59
N LYS A 23 -10.27 4.92 13.78
CA LYS A 23 -11.00 5.02 15.06
C LYS A 23 -11.24 6.46 15.50
N HIS A 24 -10.91 7.45 14.67
CA HIS A 24 -11.06 8.88 14.98
C HIS A 24 -10.38 9.28 16.31
N LEU A 25 -9.28 8.60 16.66
CA LEU A 25 -8.44 8.92 17.81
C LEU A 25 -7.47 10.07 17.51
N LEU A 26 -7.32 10.40 16.22
CA LEU A 26 -6.60 11.56 15.73
C LEU A 26 -7.53 12.41 14.88
N VAL A 27 -7.51 13.72 15.11
CA VAL A 27 -8.25 14.68 14.27
C VAL A 27 -7.50 14.83 12.95
N HIS A 28 -8.21 14.68 11.84
CA HIS A 28 -7.68 14.90 10.50
C HIS A 28 -8.71 15.59 9.61
N ASN A 29 -8.22 16.27 8.57
CA ASN A 29 -9.02 17.04 7.61
C ASN A 29 -8.92 16.48 6.18
N PHE A 30 -8.86 15.16 6.06
CA PHE A 30 -8.85 14.43 4.79
C PHE A 30 -9.89 13.30 4.81
N GLN A 31 -10.35 12.88 3.62
CA GLN A 31 -11.17 11.69 3.44
C GLN A 31 -10.26 10.45 3.46
N LEU A 32 -10.50 9.55 4.41
CA LEU A 32 -9.82 8.26 4.47
C LEU A 32 -10.63 7.21 3.69
N MET A 33 -10.01 6.55 2.73
CA MET A 33 -10.60 5.47 1.93
C MET A 33 -9.75 4.21 2.08
N PHE A 34 -10.38 3.04 2.01
CA PHE A 34 -9.71 1.76 2.17
C PHE A 34 -9.94 0.87 0.94
N ASP A 35 -8.86 0.39 0.34
CA ASP A 35 -8.93 -0.55 -0.79
C ASP A 35 -7.78 -1.57 -0.72
N VAL A 36 -7.78 -2.55 -1.62
CA VAL A 36 -6.61 -3.43 -1.83
C VAL A 36 -5.50 -2.68 -2.61
N PRO A 37 -4.22 -3.08 -2.51
CA PRO A 37 -3.10 -2.30 -3.07
C PRO A 37 -3.22 -1.99 -4.57
N SER A 38 -3.74 -2.93 -5.35
CA SER A 38 -3.94 -2.75 -6.80
C SER A 38 -4.96 -1.65 -7.11
N ILE A 39 -6.03 -1.56 -6.30
CA ILE A 39 -7.04 -0.51 -6.43
C ILE A 39 -6.49 0.83 -5.94
N CYS A 40 -5.68 0.85 -4.88
CA CYS A 40 -5.00 2.07 -4.43
C CYS A 40 -4.16 2.69 -5.53
N ALA A 41 -3.33 1.89 -6.20
CA ALA A 41 -2.51 2.33 -7.31
C ALA A 41 -3.36 2.88 -8.47
N GLN A 42 -4.44 2.18 -8.83
CA GLN A 42 -5.36 2.64 -9.88
C GLN A 42 -6.05 3.96 -9.52
N ARG A 43 -6.45 4.16 -8.25
CA ARG A 43 -7.10 5.40 -7.80
C ARG A 43 -6.15 6.59 -7.90
N ILE A 44 -4.92 6.46 -7.43
CA ILE A 44 -3.91 7.53 -7.54
C ILE A 44 -3.64 7.83 -9.02
N LYS A 45 -3.39 6.81 -9.83
CA LYS A 45 -3.13 6.98 -11.27
C LYS A 45 -4.26 7.68 -12.03
N LYS A 46 -5.52 7.45 -11.63
CA LYS A 46 -6.72 8.05 -12.24
C LYS A 46 -7.11 9.41 -11.63
N GLY A 47 -6.39 9.90 -10.62
CA GLY A 47 -6.76 11.12 -9.89
C GLY A 47 -8.01 10.97 -9.03
N ASN A 48 -8.38 9.74 -8.67
CA ASN A 48 -9.48 9.42 -7.76
C ASN A 48 -9.04 9.37 -6.28
N ALA A 49 -7.73 9.41 -6.03
CA ALA A 49 -7.11 9.64 -4.73
C ALA A 49 -5.92 10.58 -4.91
N ASP A 50 -5.63 11.38 -3.89
CA ASP A 50 -4.56 12.40 -3.95
C ASP A 50 -3.25 11.86 -3.35
N ALA A 51 -3.35 10.93 -2.41
CA ALA A 51 -2.22 10.21 -1.82
C ALA A 51 -2.66 8.81 -1.37
N GLY A 52 -1.70 7.90 -1.17
CA GLY A 52 -2.00 6.60 -0.61
C GLY A 52 -0.83 5.64 -0.57
N VAL A 53 -1.05 4.49 0.06
CA VAL A 53 -0.08 3.39 0.11
C VAL A 53 -0.27 2.54 -1.14
N ILE A 54 0.77 2.46 -1.99
CA ILE A 54 0.76 1.66 -3.22
C ILE A 54 1.93 0.68 -3.22
N PRO A 55 1.86 -0.42 -3.99
CA PRO A 55 3.00 -1.30 -4.21
C PRO A 55 4.20 -0.52 -4.76
N SER A 56 5.41 -0.81 -4.29
CA SER A 56 6.64 -0.14 -4.75
C SER A 56 6.86 -0.27 -6.26
N ILE A 57 6.42 -1.37 -6.86
CA ILE A 57 6.49 -1.60 -8.31
C ILE A 57 5.64 -0.60 -9.11
N GLU A 58 4.55 -0.09 -8.54
CA GLU A 58 3.71 0.92 -9.20
C GLU A 58 4.42 2.27 -9.26
N TYR A 59 5.21 2.62 -8.23
CA TYR A 59 6.09 3.78 -8.29
C TYR A 59 7.19 3.59 -9.35
N ALA A 60 7.87 2.43 -9.33
CA ALA A 60 8.97 2.15 -10.25
C ALA A 60 8.55 2.11 -11.74
N ARG A 61 7.30 1.74 -12.03
CA ARG A 61 6.74 1.67 -13.40
C ARG A 61 5.98 2.93 -13.82
N SER A 62 5.80 3.89 -12.93
CA SER A 62 4.95 5.04 -13.22
C SER A 62 5.67 6.06 -14.10
N ASP A 63 5.04 6.42 -15.22
CA ASP A 63 5.42 7.61 -15.99
C ASP A 63 4.85 8.90 -15.37
N ALA A 64 3.94 8.78 -14.40
CA ALA A 64 3.37 9.92 -13.68
C ALA A 64 4.35 10.42 -12.59
N PRO A 65 4.36 11.74 -12.30
CA PRO A 65 5.29 12.36 -11.36
C PRO A 65 4.87 12.10 -9.91
N TYR A 66 5.04 10.86 -9.45
CA TYR A 66 4.83 10.54 -8.05
C TYR A 66 5.94 11.11 -7.18
N ALA A 67 5.57 11.51 -5.97
CA ALA A 67 6.51 11.81 -4.90
C ALA A 67 6.28 10.82 -3.75
N ILE A 68 7.37 10.34 -3.16
CA ILE A 68 7.33 9.48 -1.98
C ILE A 68 7.31 10.38 -0.75
N VAL A 69 6.39 10.12 0.19
CA VAL A 69 6.41 10.76 1.51
C VAL A 69 7.64 10.23 2.27
N PRO A 70 8.54 11.10 2.75
CA PRO A 70 9.76 10.66 3.43
C PRO A 70 9.45 9.91 4.73
N ASP A 71 10.38 9.07 5.15
CA ASP A 71 10.40 8.40 6.45
C ASP A 71 9.25 7.43 6.76
N ILE A 72 8.42 7.11 5.75
CA ILE A 72 7.27 6.21 5.91
C ILE A 72 7.13 5.23 4.75
N ALA A 73 7.09 3.93 5.08
CA ALA A 73 6.79 2.88 4.13
C ALA A 73 6.39 1.58 4.87
N ILE A 74 5.69 0.68 4.18
CA ILE A 74 5.47 -0.69 4.64
C ILE A 74 6.63 -1.53 4.13
N THR A 75 7.57 -1.86 5.02
CA THR A 75 8.81 -2.56 4.66
C THR A 75 9.17 -3.60 5.73
N SER A 76 10.14 -4.47 5.42
CA SER A 76 10.75 -5.36 6.40
C SER A 76 12.25 -5.45 6.15
N ASN A 77 13.03 -5.63 7.21
CA ASN A 77 14.42 -6.05 7.15
C ASN A 77 14.50 -7.54 7.53
N GLY A 78 14.60 -8.41 6.54
CA GLY A 78 14.48 -9.85 6.70
C GLY A 78 13.07 -10.38 6.42
N PRO A 79 12.64 -11.50 7.03
CA PRO A 79 11.36 -12.14 6.76
C PRO A 79 10.16 -11.20 7.00
N VAL A 80 9.24 -11.12 6.03
CA VAL A 80 8.00 -10.32 6.14
C VAL A 80 6.81 -11.10 6.72
N ASN A 81 6.94 -12.43 6.81
CA ASN A 81 5.97 -13.37 7.38
C ASN A 81 4.53 -13.25 6.83
N SER A 82 4.38 -12.71 5.62
CA SER A 82 3.10 -12.55 4.92
C SER A 82 3.20 -12.82 3.42
N ILE A 83 4.40 -13.15 2.92
CA ILE A 83 4.66 -13.53 1.53
C ILE A 83 5.47 -14.83 1.59
N PHE A 84 4.90 -15.90 1.05
CA PHE A 84 5.47 -17.24 1.10
C PHE A 84 5.38 -17.89 -0.27
N LEU A 85 6.44 -18.60 -0.66
CA LEU A 85 6.41 -19.55 -1.77
C LEU A 85 6.36 -20.96 -1.15
N PHE A 86 5.19 -21.61 -1.21
CA PHE A 86 5.06 -22.99 -0.76
C PHE A 86 5.37 -23.94 -1.91
N HIS A 87 6.18 -24.96 -1.63
CA HIS A 87 6.60 -25.94 -2.63
C HIS A 87 6.86 -27.30 -1.95
N THR A 88 6.73 -28.39 -2.70
CA THR A 88 6.93 -29.77 -2.22
C THR A 88 8.22 -30.42 -2.78
N VAL A 89 8.93 -29.71 -3.66
CA VAL A 89 10.21 -30.11 -4.25
C VAL A 89 11.25 -29.02 -3.97
N PRO A 90 12.57 -29.28 -4.03
CA PRO A 90 13.58 -28.22 -3.95
C PRO A 90 13.31 -27.08 -4.94
N VAL A 91 13.65 -25.83 -4.58
CA VAL A 91 13.32 -24.62 -5.35
C VAL A 91 13.82 -24.70 -6.79
N GLU A 92 14.98 -25.30 -7.00
CA GLU A 92 15.63 -25.45 -8.30
C GLU A 92 14.88 -26.42 -9.24
N GLN A 93 13.95 -27.22 -8.70
CA GLN A 93 13.14 -28.18 -9.46
C GLN A 93 11.74 -27.66 -9.81
N ILE A 94 11.38 -26.46 -9.37
CA ILE A 94 10.09 -25.83 -9.68
C ILE A 94 10.06 -25.47 -11.17
N LYS A 95 9.10 -26.02 -11.92
CA LYS A 95 8.90 -25.73 -13.36
C LYS A 95 7.72 -24.78 -13.64
N THR A 96 6.76 -24.72 -12.73
CA THR A 96 5.55 -23.91 -12.83
C THR A 96 5.17 -23.44 -11.42
N VAL A 97 4.65 -22.20 -11.31
CA VAL A 97 4.13 -21.58 -10.09
C VAL A 97 2.69 -21.17 -10.34
#